data_AF-A0A8H5PJR7-F1
#
_entry.id   AF-A0A8H5PJR7-F1
#
_cell.length_a   1.000
_cell.length_b   1.000
_cell.length_c   1.000
_cell.angle_alpha   90.00
_cell.angle_beta   90.00
_cell.angle_gamma   90.00
#
_symmetry.space_group_name_H-M   'P 1'
#
loop_
_entity.id
_entity.type
_entity.pdbx_description
1 polymer ?
#
loop_
_entity_poly.entity_id
_entity_poly.type
_entity_poly.pdbx_seq_one_letter_code
_entity_poly.pdbx_strand_id
1 'polypeptide(L)'
;MSPPGNLYVTMQPKPGLSLDQFHEWYNNEHGPTRLRLPQIFSNGLRYKATDGQEPTYLAAYDVTSMPHLETETYLTLRANRSPREAETIGQVDVKRYFWDLVHTNESDKFVPFEKLTDEEAEGLQTTAVTIELKDVEGAAEEYQKWLVEEHIPMLAKVPGWLRSRAFKTSYLEGQGKTTFLALHDYAKENGQGGPEHKASMDTPWRTKVFDNFVASKGRRTYSLFYVFGPAPRELEALSKLPSTAAFTSPDSKQSTTPGPNAAINSYITTSDSLVIPYRLEGNPDPKAPTIAFSNSLLTSLHMWDPLAEILKRERPEFRILRYDTRGRHAVPQPPVAATVDRLADDIREVLDALRITKLHTLIGVSMGGVTTLNFAIKYPERLQQFIACDFNPTSSAANTQAWKDRTALAEEDNGKGIEKLAGQTVQRWFHPSTNAETVKWMTEIVVANDVEGFKYSNTALWDYDLKPKMGGCKVPGLFVVGEEDAKGALVKVMDACKGLLGDNGAELKIVPQAGHLPMAENPQGFWAAMKDLPELWAMDWVAFRLRRPPARSPKGRRWQAGCRPTRRVVIKYPLYEEKKKKKKKKKKKKKKKKKKKKKKKKKTPSLGTEDSFKKRPSKRHSKKKRYSKKTVGSS
;
A
#
# COMPACT_ATOMS: atom_id res chain seq x y z
N MET A 1 0.81 -33.52 -15.19
CA MET A 1 1.16 -32.08 -15.09
C MET A 1 2.61 -32.01 -14.62
N SER A 2 3.37 -31.00 -15.01
CA SER A 2 4.70 -30.74 -14.43
C SER A 2 4.57 -30.37 -12.96
N PRO A 3 5.56 -30.66 -12.10
CA PRO A 3 5.43 -30.39 -10.66
C PRO A 3 5.41 -28.88 -10.38
N PRO A 4 4.67 -28.44 -9.34
CA PRO A 4 4.95 -27.17 -8.68
C PRO A 4 6.29 -27.25 -7.94
N GLY A 5 6.79 -26.12 -7.46
CA GLY A 5 8.09 -26.08 -6.81
C GLY A 5 8.36 -24.81 -6.03
N ASN A 6 9.63 -24.52 -5.76
CA ASN A 6 10.07 -23.30 -5.09
C ASN A 6 11.30 -22.69 -5.77
N LEU A 7 11.25 -21.38 -5.99
CA LEU A 7 12.41 -20.56 -6.34
C LEU A 7 13.01 -20.03 -5.03
N TYR A 8 14.10 -20.66 -4.60
CA TYR A 8 14.78 -20.39 -3.34
C TYR A 8 16.02 -19.51 -3.58
N VAL A 9 16.01 -18.28 -3.07
CA VAL A 9 17.01 -17.26 -3.40
C VAL A 9 17.72 -16.77 -2.14
N THR A 10 18.97 -17.19 -1.96
CA THR A 10 19.82 -16.74 -0.83
C THR A 10 20.63 -15.50 -1.24
N MET A 11 20.80 -14.56 -0.31
CA MET A 11 21.32 -13.22 -0.58
C MET A 11 22.16 -12.68 0.57
N GLN A 12 23.35 -12.17 0.25
CA GLN A 12 24.18 -11.37 1.15
C GLN A 12 24.48 -9.99 0.54
N PRO A 13 23.94 -8.89 1.08
CA PRO A 13 24.35 -7.53 0.69
C PRO A 13 25.84 -7.32 0.96
N LYS A 14 26.58 -6.80 -0.03
CA LYS A 14 28.02 -6.54 0.09
C LYS A 14 28.30 -5.34 0.99
N PRO A 15 29.47 -5.30 1.66
CA PRO A 15 29.91 -4.11 2.40
C PRO A 15 29.86 -2.85 1.52
N GLY A 16 29.09 -1.86 1.95
CA GLY A 16 28.83 -0.62 1.21
C GLY A 16 27.37 -0.45 0.78
N LEU A 17 26.66 -1.53 0.44
CA LEU A 17 25.22 -1.48 0.17
C LEU A 17 24.45 -1.31 1.49
N SER A 18 23.70 -0.21 1.62
CA SER A 18 22.88 0.01 2.81
C SER A 18 21.71 -0.99 2.86
N LEU A 19 21.35 -1.47 4.05
CA LEU A 19 20.21 -2.37 4.21
C LEU A 19 18.91 -1.71 3.78
N ASP A 20 18.73 -0.41 4.02
CA ASP A 20 17.53 0.30 3.56
C ASP A 20 17.43 0.33 2.02
N GLN A 21 18.53 0.50 1.29
CA GLN A 21 18.54 0.42 -0.17
C GLN A 21 18.26 -1.02 -0.66
N PHE A 22 18.85 -2.03 -0.03
CA PHE A 22 18.58 -3.43 -0.32
C PHE A 22 17.12 -3.81 -0.04
N HIS A 23 16.53 -3.31 1.05
CA HIS A 23 15.13 -3.60 1.39
C HIS A 23 14.15 -2.83 0.50
N GLU A 24 14.39 -1.54 0.19
CA GLU A 24 13.54 -0.74 -0.70
C GLU A 24 13.49 -1.33 -2.12
N TRP A 25 14.64 -1.57 -2.76
CA TRP A 25 14.68 -2.19 -4.10
C TRP A 25 13.95 -3.53 -4.11
N TYR A 26 14.23 -4.40 -3.13
CA TYR A 26 13.66 -5.73 -3.14
C TYR A 26 12.16 -5.75 -2.80
N ASN A 27 11.69 -4.88 -1.90
CA ASN A 27 10.30 -4.83 -1.47
C ASN A 27 9.39 -4.02 -2.41
N ASN A 28 9.93 -3.04 -3.13
CA ASN A 28 9.17 -2.17 -4.02
C ASN A 28 9.43 -2.40 -5.53
N GLU A 29 10.44 -3.17 -5.93
CA GLU A 29 10.70 -3.50 -7.35
C GLU A 29 10.87 -5.01 -7.57
N HIS A 30 11.87 -5.65 -6.96
CA HIS A 30 12.22 -7.05 -7.29
C HIS A 30 11.14 -8.07 -6.94
N GLY A 31 10.52 -7.94 -5.76
CA GLY A 31 9.41 -8.79 -5.32
C GLY A 31 8.13 -8.53 -6.12
N PRO A 32 7.57 -7.30 -6.10
CA PRO A 32 6.31 -7.00 -6.78
C PRO A 32 6.29 -7.33 -8.27
N THR A 33 7.40 -7.15 -9.00
CA THR A 33 7.49 -7.54 -10.42
C THR A 33 7.31 -9.04 -10.67
N ARG A 34 7.63 -9.90 -9.68
CA ARG A 34 7.35 -11.34 -9.73
C ARG A 34 5.93 -11.65 -9.32
N LEU A 35 5.43 -11.02 -8.25
CA LEU A 35 4.06 -11.25 -7.76
C LEU A 35 2.97 -10.70 -8.71
N ARG A 36 3.32 -9.85 -9.67
CA ARG A 36 2.47 -9.49 -10.83
C ARG A 36 2.29 -10.62 -11.86
N LEU A 37 2.95 -11.78 -11.67
CA LEU A 37 2.79 -12.98 -12.48
C LEU A 37 2.14 -14.12 -11.65
N PRO A 38 0.85 -13.99 -11.24
CA PRO A 38 0.17 -14.96 -10.37
C PRO A 38 0.02 -16.35 -11.01
N GLN A 39 0.09 -16.43 -12.34
CA GLN A 39 0.14 -17.71 -13.07
C GLN A 39 1.47 -18.46 -12.87
N ILE A 40 2.53 -17.78 -12.43
CA ILE A 40 3.87 -18.35 -12.16
C ILE A 40 4.12 -18.50 -10.65
N PHE A 41 3.83 -17.45 -9.87
CA PHE A 41 4.13 -17.40 -8.44
C PHE A 41 2.84 -17.26 -7.61
N SER A 42 2.55 -18.23 -6.75
CA SER A 42 1.39 -18.17 -5.86
C SER A 42 1.64 -17.31 -4.62
N ASN A 43 2.90 -17.22 -4.16
CA ASN A 43 3.31 -16.33 -3.08
C ASN A 43 4.78 -15.88 -3.24
N GLY A 44 5.24 -15.08 -2.29
CA GLY A 44 6.65 -14.80 -2.10
C GLY A 44 6.93 -14.24 -0.71
N LEU A 45 7.98 -14.75 -0.09
CA LEU A 45 8.23 -14.68 1.35
C LEU A 45 9.69 -14.30 1.60
N ARG A 46 9.95 -13.27 2.42
CA ARG A 46 11.31 -12.86 2.82
C ARG A 46 11.63 -13.28 4.25
N TYR A 47 12.81 -13.85 4.37
CA TYR A 47 13.33 -14.48 5.56
C TYR A 47 14.69 -13.88 5.93
N LYS A 48 14.93 -13.75 7.23
CA LYS A 48 16.24 -13.38 7.79
C LYS A 48 16.78 -14.57 8.59
N ALA A 49 18.06 -14.88 8.41
CA ALA A 49 18.73 -15.96 9.11
C ALA A 49 18.77 -15.70 10.64
N THR A 50 18.46 -16.74 11.42
CA THR A 50 18.49 -16.74 12.89
C THR A 50 19.64 -17.59 13.46
N ASP A 51 20.37 -18.30 12.60
CA ASP A 51 21.56 -19.09 12.94
C ASP A 51 22.86 -18.28 13.00
N GLY A 52 22.81 -16.99 12.68
CA GLY A 52 23.99 -16.11 12.66
C GLY A 52 24.95 -16.33 11.47
N GLN A 53 24.57 -17.13 10.47
CA GLN A 53 25.42 -17.46 9.32
C GLN A 53 25.03 -16.64 8.08
N GLU A 54 25.98 -16.48 7.16
CA GLU A 54 25.71 -15.95 5.82
C GLU A 54 25.30 -17.07 4.84
N PRO A 55 24.53 -16.79 3.77
CA PRO A 55 23.85 -15.54 3.47
C PRO A 55 22.77 -15.21 4.50
N THR A 56 22.64 -13.92 4.85
CA THR A 56 21.77 -13.42 5.93
C THR A 56 20.29 -13.40 5.52
N TYR A 57 20.01 -13.30 4.23
CA TYR A 57 18.64 -13.16 3.72
C TYR A 57 18.29 -14.27 2.75
N LEU A 58 17.02 -14.66 2.78
CA LEU A 58 16.39 -15.58 1.85
C LEU A 58 15.12 -14.91 1.31
N ALA A 59 14.84 -15.10 0.02
CA ALA A 59 13.50 -14.96 -0.53
C ALA A 59 13.11 -16.30 -1.16
N ALA A 60 11.95 -16.81 -0.78
CA ALA A 60 11.39 -18.03 -1.34
C ALA A 60 10.07 -17.67 -2.03
N TYR A 61 9.85 -18.19 -3.24
CA TYR A 61 8.62 -18.00 -4.00
C TYR A 61 8.07 -19.37 -4.39
N ASP A 62 6.84 -19.68 -3.99
CA ASP A 62 6.19 -20.92 -4.40
C ASP A 62 5.72 -20.81 -5.86
N VAL A 63 6.13 -21.78 -6.67
CA VAL A 63 6.00 -21.78 -8.13
C VAL A 63 4.89 -22.76 -8.53
N THR A 64 3.93 -22.28 -9.32
CA THR A 64 2.73 -23.04 -9.72
C THR A 64 3.06 -24.25 -10.61
N SER A 65 4.09 -24.14 -11.45
CA SER A 65 4.58 -25.17 -12.38
C SER A 65 6.00 -24.78 -12.80
N MET A 66 6.99 -25.64 -12.59
CA MET A 66 8.41 -25.28 -12.80
C MET A 66 8.75 -24.82 -14.25
N PRO A 67 8.20 -25.40 -15.33
CA PRO A 67 8.38 -24.90 -16.70
C PRO A 67 7.94 -23.44 -16.94
N HIS A 68 7.13 -22.83 -16.06
CA HIS A 68 6.83 -21.40 -16.17
C HIS A 68 8.09 -20.52 -16.05
N LEU A 69 9.13 -21.02 -15.38
CA LEU A 69 10.43 -20.35 -15.23
C LEU A 69 11.30 -20.41 -16.50
N GLU A 70 10.87 -21.14 -17.54
CA GLU A 70 11.52 -21.17 -18.86
C GLU A 70 10.77 -20.29 -19.88
N THR A 71 9.59 -19.75 -19.53
CA THR A 71 8.81 -18.90 -20.42
C THR A 71 9.43 -17.50 -20.59
N GLU A 72 9.26 -16.89 -21.77
CA GLU A 72 9.66 -15.50 -22.01
C GLU A 72 9.08 -14.54 -20.95
N THR A 73 7.84 -14.77 -20.51
CA THR A 73 7.16 -14.01 -19.45
C THR A 73 7.97 -13.91 -18.15
N TYR A 74 8.72 -14.96 -17.78
CA TYR A 74 9.64 -14.91 -16.64
C TYR A 74 11.05 -14.47 -17.03
N LEU A 75 11.60 -15.01 -18.13
CA LEU A 75 12.97 -14.72 -18.57
C LEU A 75 13.18 -13.22 -18.89
N THR A 76 12.16 -12.56 -19.44
CA THR A 76 12.19 -11.12 -19.74
C THR A 76 12.26 -10.25 -18.48
N LEU A 77 11.84 -10.71 -17.29
CA LEU A 77 12.09 -9.98 -16.04
C LEU A 77 13.60 -9.76 -15.79
N ARG A 78 14.44 -10.71 -16.22
CA ARG A 78 15.91 -10.61 -16.09
C ARG A 78 16.54 -9.78 -17.21
N ALA A 79 15.97 -9.82 -18.42
CA ALA A 79 16.46 -9.08 -19.59
C ALA A 79 16.09 -7.58 -19.51
N ASN A 80 14.83 -7.28 -19.20
CA ASN A 80 14.24 -5.93 -19.22
C ASN A 80 14.29 -5.23 -17.85
N ARG A 81 15.20 -5.66 -16.96
CA ARG A 81 15.35 -5.07 -15.63
C ARG A 81 15.73 -3.59 -15.71
N SER A 82 15.38 -2.80 -14.69
CA SER A 82 15.82 -1.40 -14.64
C SER A 82 17.33 -1.28 -14.40
N PRO A 83 17.96 -0.13 -14.73
CA PRO A 83 19.32 0.18 -14.32
C PRO A 83 19.53 0.09 -12.80
N ARG A 84 18.52 0.48 -12.00
CA ARG A 84 18.56 0.41 -10.54
C ARG A 84 18.64 -1.02 -10.03
N GLU A 85 17.87 -1.94 -10.62
CA GLU A 85 17.99 -3.36 -10.30
C GLU A 85 19.34 -3.94 -10.76
N ALA A 86 19.83 -3.57 -11.95
CA ALA A 86 21.13 -4.01 -12.43
C ALA A 86 22.27 -3.60 -11.49
N GLU A 87 22.28 -2.34 -11.04
CA GLU A 87 23.25 -1.79 -10.10
C GLU A 87 23.13 -2.41 -8.70
N THR A 88 21.91 -2.52 -8.16
CA THR A 88 21.69 -3.00 -6.79
C THR A 88 21.96 -4.50 -6.68
N ILE A 89 21.57 -5.32 -7.66
CA ILE A 89 21.81 -6.76 -7.62
C ILE A 89 23.28 -7.12 -7.84
N GLY A 90 24.08 -6.28 -8.51
CA GLY A 90 25.54 -6.45 -8.57
C GLY A 90 26.22 -6.32 -7.19
N GLN A 91 25.59 -5.54 -6.31
CA GLN A 91 26.02 -5.31 -4.93
C GLN A 91 25.48 -6.34 -3.92
N VAL A 92 24.86 -7.44 -4.39
CA VAL A 92 24.37 -8.55 -3.57
C VAL A 92 24.98 -9.86 -4.08
N ASP A 93 25.61 -10.62 -3.20
CA ASP A 93 25.97 -12.01 -3.52
C ASP A 93 24.72 -12.87 -3.43
N VAL A 94 24.19 -13.22 -4.61
CA VAL A 94 22.90 -13.89 -4.78
C VAL A 94 23.06 -15.26 -5.43
N LYS A 95 22.58 -16.30 -4.75
CA LYS A 95 22.42 -17.65 -5.33
C LYS A 95 20.94 -17.99 -5.43
N ARG A 96 20.54 -18.52 -6.59
CA ARG A 96 19.21 -19.06 -6.85
C ARG A 96 19.32 -20.58 -6.88
N TYR A 97 18.27 -21.23 -6.42
CA TYR A 97 18.12 -22.67 -6.45
C TYR A 97 16.68 -23.00 -6.86
N PHE A 98 16.52 -23.90 -7.82
CA PHE A 98 15.23 -24.38 -8.31
C PHE A 98 14.92 -25.75 -7.72
N TRP A 99 13.74 -25.87 -7.07
CA TRP A 99 13.36 -27.05 -6.30
C TRP A 99 12.01 -27.61 -6.75
N ASP A 100 11.97 -28.85 -7.21
CA ASP A 100 10.71 -29.55 -7.54
C ASP A 100 10.05 -30.04 -6.24
N LEU A 101 8.76 -29.77 -6.04
CA LEU A 101 8.02 -30.24 -4.87
C LEU A 101 7.80 -31.76 -4.95
N VAL A 102 8.15 -32.46 -3.87
CA VAL A 102 8.03 -33.92 -3.75
C VAL A 102 6.90 -34.31 -2.80
N HIS A 103 6.79 -33.64 -1.64
CA HIS A 103 5.78 -33.94 -0.64
C HIS A 103 5.47 -32.71 0.23
N THR A 104 4.22 -32.61 0.72
CA THR A 104 3.78 -31.61 1.69
C THR A 104 2.94 -32.31 2.76
N ASN A 105 3.21 -31.97 4.02
CA ASN A 105 2.35 -32.30 5.16
C ASN A 105 2.07 -31.01 5.94
N GLU A 106 0.82 -30.77 6.32
CA GLU A 106 0.33 -29.52 6.92
C GLU A 106 -0.52 -29.84 8.16
N SER A 107 -0.45 -28.97 9.18
CA SER A 107 -1.31 -29.04 10.36
C SER A 107 -2.69 -28.44 10.07
N ASP A 108 -3.75 -28.90 10.76
CA ASP A 108 -5.06 -28.24 10.77
C ASP A 108 -5.01 -26.75 11.18
N LYS A 109 -3.91 -26.33 11.82
CA LYS A 109 -3.63 -24.94 12.24
C LYS A 109 -2.83 -24.15 11.20
N PHE A 110 -2.43 -24.75 10.09
CA PHE A 110 -1.68 -24.06 9.04
C PHE A 110 -2.60 -23.12 8.26
N VAL A 111 -2.18 -21.87 8.15
CA VAL A 111 -2.74 -20.90 7.22
C VAL A 111 -1.60 -20.46 6.31
N PRO A 112 -1.77 -20.54 4.96
CA PRO A 112 -0.76 -20.05 4.03
C PRO A 112 -0.32 -18.62 4.33
N PHE A 113 1.00 -18.39 4.36
CA PHE A 113 1.57 -17.16 4.93
C PHE A 113 1.18 -15.89 4.15
N GLU A 114 0.82 -16.01 2.87
CA GLU A 114 0.26 -14.91 2.09
C GLU A 114 -1.19 -14.53 2.47
N LYS A 115 -1.92 -15.40 3.19
CA LYS A 115 -3.29 -15.15 3.68
C LYS A 115 -3.32 -14.59 5.11
N LEU A 116 -2.23 -14.73 5.86
CA LEU A 116 -2.06 -14.10 7.17
C LEU A 116 -1.92 -12.57 7.03
N THR A 117 -2.27 -11.84 8.08
CA THR A 117 -1.83 -10.44 8.24
C THR A 117 -0.31 -10.37 8.42
N ASP A 118 0.28 -9.22 8.14
CA ASP A 118 1.72 -9.02 8.36
C ASP A 118 2.12 -9.20 9.84
N GLU A 119 1.24 -8.86 10.79
CA GLU A 119 1.51 -9.04 12.22
C GLU A 119 1.44 -10.52 12.65
N GLU A 120 0.54 -11.32 12.08
CA GLU A 120 0.52 -12.77 12.32
C GLU A 120 1.75 -13.45 11.68
N ALA A 121 2.14 -13.03 10.47
CA ALA A 121 3.27 -13.58 9.72
C ALA A 121 4.65 -13.20 10.29
N GLU A 122 4.85 -11.98 10.77
CA GLU A 122 6.13 -11.48 11.30
C GLU A 122 6.62 -12.35 12.48
N GLY A 123 7.78 -12.99 12.33
CA GLY A 123 8.38 -13.83 13.37
C GLY A 123 8.09 -15.34 13.26
N LEU A 124 7.30 -15.79 12.28
CA LEU A 124 7.15 -17.23 11.99
C LEU A 124 8.50 -17.83 11.58
N GLN A 125 8.77 -19.06 12.01
CA GLN A 125 10.10 -19.68 11.87
C GLN A 125 10.10 -20.76 10.79
N THR A 126 11.14 -20.77 9.96
CA THR A 126 11.37 -21.83 8.96
C THR A 126 12.77 -22.42 9.16
N THR A 127 12.85 -23.74 9.31
CA THR A 127 14.11 -24.49 9.29
C THR A 127 14.27 -25.11 7.92
N ALA A 128 15.35 -24.76 7.23
CA ALA A 128 15.76 -25.39 5.97
C ALA A 128 16.83 -26.45 6.27
N VAL A 129 16.63 -27.67 5.76
CA VAL A 129 17.60 -28.77 5.83
C VAL A 129 17.93 -29.20 4.41
N THR A 130 19.21 -29.12 4.02
CA THR A 130 19.70 -29.64 2.74
C THR A 130 20.45 -30.94 2.96
N ILE A 131 20.22 -31.92 2.08
CA ILE A 131 20.88 -33.23 2.10
C ILE A 131 21.41 -33.52 0.69
N GLU A 132 22.73 -33.63 0.58
CA GLU A 132 23.37 -34.20 -0.61
C GLU A 132 23.52 -35.70 -0.38
N LEU A 133 23.19 -36.51 -1.39
CA LEU A 133 23.24 -37.97 -1.30
C LEU A 133 24.56 -38.54 -1.84
N LYS A 134 24.90 -39.74 -1.37
CA LYS A 134 25.99 -40.53 -1.93
C LYS A 134 25.60 -41.09 -3.30
N ASP A 135 26.61 -41.41 -4.09
CA ASP A 135 26.47 -42.02 -5.42
C ASP A 135 26.21 -43.53 -5.27
N VAL A 136 24.99 -43.88 -4.87
CA VAL A 136 24.58 -45.26 -4.55
C VAL A 136 23.16 -45.48 -5.07
N GLU A 137 22.91 -46.65 -5.67
CA GLU A 137 21.59 -47.04 -6.16
C GLU A 137 20.53 -47.05 -5.03
N GLY A 138 19.33 -46.55 -5.33
CA GLY A 138 18.23 -46.45 -4.36
C GLY A 138 18.37 -45.38 -3.27
N ALA A 139 19.47 -44.59 -3.27
CA ALA A 139 19.74 -43.60 -2.22
C ALA A 139 18.69 -42.48 -2.16
N ALA A 140 18.14 -42.06 -3.30
CA ALA A 140 17.11 -41.02 -3.36
C ALA A 140 15.76 -41.53 -2.86
N GLU A 141 15.42 -42.75 -3.25
CA GLU A 141 14.18 -43.45 -2.92
C GLU A 141 14.09 -43.73 -1.42
N GLU A 142 15.11 -44.36 -0.83
CA GLU A 142 15.15 -44.69 0.60
C GLU A 142 15.27 -43.44 1.49
N TYR A 143 16.02 -42.40 1.07
CA TYR A 143 16.05 -41.12 1.79
C TYR A 143 14.68 -40.41 1.74
N GLN A 144 14.06 -40.33 0.57
CA GLN A 144 12.73 -39.72 0.40
C GLN A 144 11.68 -40.48 1.21
N LYS A 145 11.73 -41.82 1.19
CA LYS A 145 10.84 -42.69 1.96
C LYS A 145 10.96 -42.43 3.45
N TRP A 146 12.17 -42.46 4.00
CA TRP A 146 12.42 -42.13 5.41
C TRP A 146 11.93 -40.73 5.79
N LEU A 147 12.20 -39.73 4.95
CA LEU A 147 11.80 -38.34 5.19
C LEU A 147 10.27 -38.19 5.28
N VAL A 148 9.53 -38.90 4.43
CA VAL A 148 8.05 -38.80 4.33
C VAL A 148 7.33 -39.74 5.30
N GLU A 149 7.79 -40.99 5.47
CA GLU A 149 7.11 -42.00 6.29
C GLU A 149 7.48 -41.95 7.78
N GLU A 150 8.68 -41.48 8.14
CA GLU A 150 9.11 -41.38 9.55
C GLU A 150 9.35 -39.92 9.99
N HIS A 151 10.27 -39.20 9.33
CA HIS A 151 10.80 -37.95 9.88
C HIS A 151 9.75 -36.82 9.92
N ILE A 152 9.02 -36.59 8.83
CA ILE A 152 7.97 -35.57 8.78
C ILE A 152 6.80 -35.89 9.75
N PRO A 153 6.28 -37.13 9.85
CA PRO A 153 5.31 -37.51 10.87
C PRO A 153 5.80 -37.37 12.33
N MET A 154 7.10 -37.53 12.60
CA MET A 154 7.65 -37.23 13.93
C MET A 154 7.80 -35.73 14.18
N LEU A 155 8.23 -34.95 13.19
CA LEU A 155 8.28 -33.48 13.30
C LEU A 155 6.90 -32.86 13.50
N ALA A 156 5.84 -33.47 12.96
CA ALA A 156 4.45 -33.03 13.17
C ALA A 156 3.97 -33.10 14.63
N LYS A 157 4.68 -33.83 15.50
CA LYS A 157 4.42 -33.88 16.96
C LYS A 157 5.07 -32.73 17.71
N VAL A 158 6.04 -32.03 17.11
CA VAL A 158 6.75 -30.93 17.75
C VAL A 158 5.76 -29.77 18.03
N PRO A 159 5.63 -29.29 19.27
CA PRO A 159 4.73 -28.19 19.60
C PRO A 159 4.96 -26.98 18.70
N GLY A 160 3.89 -26.43 18.12
CA GLY A 160 3.97 -25.29 17.21
C GLY A 160 4.51 -25.60 15.81
N TRP A 161 4.70 -26.87 15.43
CA TRP A 161 4.85 -27.23 14.01
C TRP A 161 3.61 -26.82 13.21
N LEU A 162 3.81 -26.28 12.01
CA LEU A 162 2.76 -25.87 11.10
C LEU A 162 2.76 -26.67 9.80
N ARG A 163 3.93 -26.88 9.20
CA ARG A 163 4.07 -27.53 7.89
C ARG A 163 5.46 -28.10 7.67
N SER A 164 5.54 -29.18 6.90
CA SER A 164 6.79 -29.71 6.32
C SER A 164 6.61 -29.86 4.82
N ARG A 165 7.58 -29.37 4.03
CA ARG A 165 7.64 -29.56 2.58
C ARG A 165 8.98 -30.15 2.18
N ALA A 166 8.95 -31.26 1.47
CA ALA A 166 10.13 -31.89 0.90
C ALA A 166 10.20 -31.59 -0.61
N PHE A 167 11.40 -31.25 -1.05
CA PHE A 167 11.74 -30.94 -2.44
C PHE A 167 13.02 -31.68 -2.85
N LYS A 168 13.22 -31.81 -4.16
CA LYS A 168 14.48 -32.27 -4.76
C LYS A 168 15.02 -31.24 -5.76
N THR A 169 16.30 -31.31 -6.09
CA THR A 169 16.93 -30.51 -7.15
C THR A 169 16.08 -30.58 -8.43
N SER A 170 15.67 -29.43 -8.96
CA SER A 170 14.93 -29.35 -10.22
C SER A 170 15.84 -29.59 -11.42
N TYR A 171 15.28 -30.06 -12.53
CA TYR A 171 16.00 -30.20 -13.81
C TYR A 171 16.61 -28.88 -14.31
N LEU A 172 16.07 -27.74 -13.87
CA LEU A 172 16.58 -26.39 -14.16
C LEU A 172 17.98 -26.09 -13.57
N GLU A 173 18.47 -26.89 -12.62
CA GLU A 173 19.87 -26.80 -12.12
C GLU A 173 20.87 -27.54 -13.04
N GLY A 174 20.39 -28.27 -14.05
CA GLY A 174 21.21 -29.07 -14.97
C GLY A 174 21.53 -30.48 -14.43
N GLN A 175 22.53 -31.12 -15.03
CA GLN A 175 22.95 -32.47 -14.62
C GLN A 175 23.95 -32.39 -13.46
N GLY A 176 23.51 -32.81 -12.27
CA GLY A 176 24.30 -32.85 -11.05
C GLY A 176 23.71 -33.85 -10.04
N LYS A 177 24.32 -33.96 -8.85
CA LYS A 177 23.86 -34.90 -7.83
C LYS A 177 22.51 -34.48 -7.23
N THR A 178 21.60 -35.45 -7.11
CA THR A 178 20.30 -35.27 -6.44
C THR A 178 20.51 -34.78 -5.02
N THR A 179 20.10 -33.54 -4.78
CA THR A 179 20.07 -32.91 -3.46
C THR A 179 18.61 -32.79 -3.05
N PHE A 180 18.32 -32.99 -1.77
CA PHE A 180 17.01 -32.75 -1.19
C PHE A 180 17.03 -31.47 -0.35
N LEU A 181 15.94 -30.71 -0.40
CA LEU A 181 15.65 -29.59 0.50
C LEU A 181 14.37 -29.93 1.27
N ALA A 182 14.42 -29.90 2.59
CA ALA A 182 13.24 -29.92 3.45
C ALA A 182 13.06 -28.54 4.10
N LEU A 183 11.87 -27.96 3.96
CA LEU A 183 11.45 -26.73 4.64
C LEU A 183 10.41 -27.09 5.71
N HIS A 184 10.74 -26.81 6.96
CA HIS A 184 9.88 -27.07 8.10
C HIS A 184 9.47 -25.75 8.74
N ASP A 185 8.19 -25.42 8.65
CA ASP A 185 7.57 -24.17 9.11
C ASP A 185 6.94 -24.34 10.50
N TYR A 186 7.15 -23.36 11.37
CA TYR A 186 6.73 -23.36 12.78
C TYR A 186 6.17 -22.00 13.21
N ALA A 187 5.30 -22.04 14.22
CA ALA A 187 4.84 -20.88 14.96
C ALA A 187 5.99 -20.15 15.67
N LYS A 188 5.76 -18.88 16.02
CA LYS A 188 6.75 -17.98 16.65
C LYS A 188 7.29 -18.55 17.97
N GLU A 189 6.38 -19.12 18.76
CA GLU A 189 6.66 -19.98 19.91
C GLU A 189 6.47 -21.44 19.48
N ASN A 190 7.50 -22.27 19.64
CA ASN A 190 7.50 -23.67 19.22
C ASN A 190 8.47 -24.52 20.06
N GLY A 191 8.38 -25.84 19.91
CA GLY A 191 9.14 -26.83 20.65
C GLY A 191 10.44 -27.31 19.99
N GLN A 192 11.04 -26.56 19.05
CA GLN A 192 12.33 -26.96 18.47
C GLN A 192 13.40 -27.12 19.57
N GLY A 193 14.11 -28.25 19.54
CA GLY A 193 15.07 -28.65 20.58
C GLY A 193 14.47 -29.33 21.81
N GLY A 194 13.13 -29.35 21.93
CA GLY A 194 12.40 -30.14 22.94
C GLY A 194 12.41 -31.65 22.65
N PRO A 195 11.73 -32.47 23.50
CA PRO A 195 11.76 -33.93 23.42
C PRO A 195 11.36 -34.50 22.06
N GLU A 196 10.21 -34.09 21.49
CA GLU A 196 9.73 -34.57 20.18
C GLU A 196 10.72 -34.30 19.04
N HIS A 197 11.35 -33.11 19.04
CA HIS A 197 12.34 -32.75 18.02
C HIS A 197 13.64 -33.57 18.18
N LYS A 198 14.02 -33.91 19.42
CA LYS A 198 15.15 -34.84 19.66
C LYS A 198 14.79 -36.27 19.22
N ALA A 199 13.60 -36.75 19.54
CA ALA A 199 13.12 -38.07 19.10
C ALA A 199 13.07 -38.19 17.57
N SER A 200 12.59 -37.17 16.84
CA SER A 200 12.62 -37.16 15.36
C SER A 200 14.03 -37.24 14.75
N MET A 201 15.07 -37.02 15.55
CA MET A 201 16.47 -37.01 15.16
C MET A 201 17.24 -38.24 15.67
N ASP A 202 16.59 -39.14 16.42
CA ASP A 202 17.21 -40.29 17.10
C ASP A 202 16.36 -41.56 16.90
N THR A 203 16.41 -42.11 15.68
CA THR A 203 15.70 -43.33 15.29
C THR A 203 16.64 -44.31 14.58
N PRO A 204 16.41 -45.64 14.67
CA PRO A 204 17.22 -46.62 13.95
C PRO A 204 17.19 -46.46 12.43
N TRP A 205 16.03 -46.09 11.86
CA TRP A 205 15.90 -45.90 10.41
C TRP A 205 16.64 -44.63 9.95
N ARG A 206 16.55 -43.53 10.72
CA ARG A 206 17.36 -42.33 10.45
C ARG A 206 18.84 -42.67 10.45
N THR A 207 19.35 -43.36 11.46
CA THR A 207 20.78 -43.72 11.55
C THR A 207 21.20 -44.55 10.34
N LYS A 208 20.45 -45.63 10.02
CA LYS A 208 20.66 -46.41 8.78
C LYS A 208 20.71 -45.53 7.53
N VAL A 209 19.78 -44.60 7.37
CA VAL A 209 19.66 -43.74 6.18
C VAL A 209 20.83 -42.75 6.07
N PHE A 210 21.21 -42.12 7.19
CA PHE A 210 22.34 -41.19 7.22
C PHE A 210 23.67 -41.89 6.97
N ASP A 211 23.92 -43.02 7.64
CA ASP A 211 25.18 -43.73 7.53
C ASP A 211 25.39 -44.34 6.14
N ASN A 212 24.33 -44.83 5.49
CA ASN A 212 24.43 -45.46 4.17
C ASN A 212 24.32 -44.46 3.01
N PHE A 213 23.37 -43.50 3.03
CA PHE A 213 22.98 -42.74 1.83
C PHE A 213 23.26 -41.24 1.87
N VAL A 214 23.49 -40.61 3.03
CA VAL A 214 23.78 -39.17 3.12
C VAL A 214 25.26 -38.89 2.93
N ALA A 215 25.60 -38.01 1.99
CA ALA A 215 26.97 -37.53 1.76
C ALA A 215 27.27 -36.25 2.57
N SER A 216 26.33 -35.30 2.61
CA SER A 216 26.48 -34.07 3.38
C SER A 216 25.13 -33.57 3.92
N LYS A 217 25.18 -32.72 4.96
CA LYS A 217 24.01 -32.07 5.55
C LYS A 217 24.26 -30.58 5.79
N GLY A 218 23.41 -29.73 5.21
CA GLY A 218 23.22 -28.35 5.66
C GLY A 218 22.00 -28.23 6.58
N ARG A 219 22.04 -27.28 7.52
CA ARG A 219 20.85 -26.79 8.23
C ARG A 219 20.97 -25.28 8.39
N ARG A 220 19.90 -24.58 8.01
CA ARG A 220 19.73 -23.13 8.22
C ARG A 220 18.42 -22.87 8.96
N THR A 221 18.38 -21.81 9.76
CA THR A 221 17.15 -21.36 10.45
C THR A 221 16.86 -19.92 10.10
N TYR A 222 15.57 -19.63 9.91
CA TYR A 222 15.08 -18.38 9.39
C TYR A 222 13.85 -17.91 10.17
N SER A 223 13.68 -16.59 10.21
CA SER A 223 12.44 -15.92 10.63
C SER A 223 11.86 -15.13 9.47
N LEU A 224 10.56 -15.29 9.22
CA LEU A 224 9.79 -14.53 8.24
C LEU A 224 9.67 -13.06 8.72
N PHE A 225 9.98 -12.11 7.85
CA PHE A 225 9.92 -10.66 8.19
C PHE A 225 9.19 -9.81 7.15
N TYR A 226 8.90 -10.34 5.97
CA TYR A 226 8.10 -9.63 4.96
C TYR A 226 7.40 -10.61 4.02
N VAL A 227 6.17 -10.28 3.66
CA VAL A 227 5.34 -11.02 2.69
C VAL A 227 5.03 -10.07 1.53
N PHE A 228 5.27 -10.51 0.29
CA PHE A 228 5.00 -9.69 -0.89
C PHE A 228 3.51 -9.63 -1.21
N GLY A 229 3.10 -8.53 -1.84
CA GLY A 229 1.93 -8.47 -2.72
C GLY A 229 2.38 -8.13 -4.14
N PRO A 230 1.46 -8.15 -5.13
CA PRO A 230 1.73 -7.67 -6.50
C PRO A 230 1.98 -6.15 -6.58
N ALA A 231 1.68 -5.42 -5.50
CA ALA A 231 1.87 -3.97 -5.39
C ALA A 231 3.01 -3.60 -4.42
N PRO A 232 3.91 -2.68 -4.80
CA PRO A 232 4.85 -2.02 -3.89
C PRO A 232 4.13 -1.34 -2.72
N ARG A 233 4.69 -1.35 -1.52
CA ARG A 233 3.97 -0.85 -0.32
C ARG A 233 4.86 -0.42 0.84
N GLU A 234 6.17 -0.54 0.68
CA GLU A 234 7.14 -0.42 1.77
C GLU A 234 7.68 1.02 1.79
N LEU A 235 7.38 1.76 2.86
CA LEU A 235 7.74 3.17 3.00
C LEU A 235 8.85 3.41 4.04
N GLU A 236 9.13 2.46 4.93
CA GLU A 236 10.07 2.63 6.05
C GLU A 236 11.51 2.74 5.55
N ALA A 237 11.97 1.80 4.71
CA ALA A 237 13.30 1.85 4.11
C ALA A 237 13.40 3.03 3.13
N LEU A 238 12.39 3.21 2.27
CA LEU A 238 12.29 4.33 1.34
C LEU A 238 12.40 5.71 2.04
N SER A 239 11.84 5.86 3.25
CA SER A 239 11.88 7.12 4.01
C SER A 239 13.26 7.51 4.55
N LYS A 240 14.19 6.56 4.64
CA LYS A 240 15.56 6.76 5.15
C LYS A 240 16.55 7.08 4.02
N LEU A 241 16.20 6.77 2.78
CA LEU A 241 17.05 7.00 1.61
C LEU A 241 17.17 8.50 1.24
N PRO A 242 18.30 8.93 0.64
CA PRO A 242 18.48 10.29 0.16
C PRO A 242 17.62 10.58 -1.08
N SER A 243 17.34 11.86 -1.36
CA SER A 243 16.57 12.30 -2.54
C SER A 243 17.15 11.85 -3.89
N THR A 244 18.43 11.47 -3.93
CA THR A 244 19.11 10.93 -5.12
C THR A 244 18.76 9.48 -5.42
N ALA A 245 18.10 8.76 -4.50
CA ALA A 245 17.61 7.39 -4.72
C ALA A 245 16.18 7.35 -5.34
N ALA A 246 15.69 8.49 -5.84
CA ALA A 246 14.39 8.56 -6.52
C ALA A 246 14.41 7.71 -7.80
N PHE A 247 13.33 6.99 -8.04
CA PHE A 247 13.25 5.99 -9.10
C PHE A 247 11.97 6.14 -9.92
N THR A 248 12.06 5.83 -11.20
CA THR A 248 10.94 5.61 -12.11
C THR A 248 11.23 4.35 -12.92
N SER A 249 10.24 3.47 -13.08
CA SER A 249 10.37 2.26 -13.88
C SER A 249 10.55 2.57 -15.37
N PRO A 250 11.16 1.67 -16.18
CA PRO A 250 11.35 1.91 -17.61
C PRO A 250 10.06 2.18 -18.40
N ASP A 251 8.93 1.62 -17.94
CA ASP A 251 7.58 1.85 -18.52
C ASP A 251 6.85 3.08 -17.94
N SER A 252 7.49 3.82 -17.01
CA SER A 252 6.95 4.95 -16.25
C SER A 252 5.67 4.69 -15.43
N LYS A 253 5.18 3.44 -15.33
CA LYS A 253 3.98 3.09 -14.55
C LYS A 253 4.22 3.03 -13.04
N GLN A 254 5.47 3.17 -12.60
CA GLN A 254 5.84 3.16 -11.20
C GLN A 254 6.95 4.18 -10.91
N SER A 255 6.87 4.85 -9.78
CA SER A 255 7.95 5.71 -9.26
C SER A 255 7.98 5.75 -7.73
N THR A 256 9.16 5.99 -7.16
CA THR A 256 9.34 6.17 -5.71
C THR A 256 10.02 7.50 -5.39
N THR A 257 9.48 8.19 -4.39
CA THR A 257 10.02 9.42 -3.82
C THR A 257 10.59 9.08 -2.43
N PRO A 258 11.92 9.08 -2.25
CA PRO A 258 12.56 8.76 -0.97
C PRO A 258 12.60 9.93 0.00
N GLY A 259 12.96 9.63 1.26
CA GLY A 259 13.16 10.62 2.32
C GLY A 259 11.90 10.89 3.16
N PRO A 260 11.87 11.97 3.98
CA PRO A 260 10.84 12.17 5.01
C PRO A 260 9.39 12.30 4.53
N ASN A 261 9.17 12.56 3.24
CA ASN A 261 7.85 12.58 2.60
C ASN A 261 7.72 11.37 1.66
N ALA A 262 8.07 10.18 2.15
CA ALA A 262 8.15 8.96 1.36
C ALA A 262 6.84 8.69 0.61
N ALA A 263 6.95 8.38 -0.68
CA ALA A 263 5.79 8.06 -1.50
C ALA A 263 6.10 7.06 -2.60
N ILE A 264 5.16 6.16 -2.83
CA ILE A 264 5.12 5.22 -3.96
C ILE A 264 3.98 5.66 -4.87
N ASN A 265 4.24 5.81 -6.17
CA ASN A 265 3.20 5.78 -7.20
C ASN A 265 3.37 4.46 -7.97
N SER A 266 2.31 3.69 -8.16
CA SER A 266 2.35 2.44 -8.92
C SER A 266 0.93 2.04 -9.36
N TYR A 267 0.71 0.76 -9.68
CA TYR A 267 -0.59 0.22 -10.05
C TYR A 267 -0.84 -1.16 -9.46
N ILE A 268 -2.12 -1.53 -9.38
CA ILE A 268 -2.56 -2.93 -9.26
C ILE A 268 -3.16 -3.39 -10.60
N THR A 269 -3.35 -4.70 -10.75
CA THR A 269 -4.25 -5.28 -11.75
C THR A 269 -5.36 -6.01 -11.00
N THR A 270 -6.62 -5.72 -11.31
CA THR A 270 -7.81 -6.37 -10.71
C THR A 270 -8.03 -7.79 -11.26
N SER A 271 -8.97 -8.54 -10.67
CA SER A 271 -9.35 -9.86 -11.19
C SER A 271 -9.95 -9.82 -12.60
N ASP A 272 -10.50 -8.68 -13.02
CA ASP A 272 -11.01 -8.43 -14.38
C ASP A 272 -10.00 -7.72 -15.30
N SER A 273 -8.70 -7.73 -14.95
CA SER A 273 -7.60 -7.15 -15.74
C SER A 273 -7.60 -5.63 -15.91
N LEU A 274 -8.41 -4.89 -15.15
CA LEU A 274 -8.30 -3.43 -15.09
C LEU A 274 -7.02 -3.04 -14.34
N VAL A 275 -6.25 -2.12 -14.92
CA VAL A 275 -5.11 -1.48 -14.26
C VAL A 275 -5.61 -0.29 -13.44
N ILE A 276 -5.40 -0.32 -12.13
CA ILE A 276 -5.75 0.78 -11.21
C ILE A 276 -4.45 1.43 -10.70
N PRO A 277 -4.11 2.64 -11.17
CA PRO A 277 -3.05 3.45 -10.58
C PRO A 277 -3.38 3.86 -9.14
N TYR A 278 -2.37 3.88 -8.27
CA TYR A 278 -2.47 4.35 -6.91
C TYR A 278 -1.20 5.08 -6.45
N ARG A 279 -1.36 5.82 -5.36
CA ARG A 279 -0.31 6.49 -4.62
C ARG A 279 -0.43 6.15 -3.13
N LEU A 280 0.68 5.75 -2.51
CA LEU A 280 0.80 5.44 -1.09
C LEU A 280 1.86 6.35 -0.46
N GLU A 281 1.51 7.11 0.57
CA GLU A 281 2.39 8.10 1.23
C GLU A 281 2.00 8.31 2.71
N GLY A 282 2.68 9.22 3.42
CA GLY A 282 2.35 9.59 4.80
C GLY A 282 3.27 8.92 5.83
N ASN A 283 2.71 8.40 6.92
CA ASN A 283 3.49 7.67 7.93
C ASN A 283 4.18 6.44 7.30
N PRO A 284 5.52 6.33 7.37
CA PRO A 284 6.24 5.24 6.74
C PRO A 284 6.27 3.94 7.57
N ASP A 285 5.82 3.96 8.82
CA ASP A 285 5.74 2.78 9.69
C ASP A 285 4.85 1.68 9.05
N PRO A 286 5.31 0.42 8.91
CA PRO A 286 4.52 -0.65 8.30
C PRO A 286 3.19 -0.88 9.02
N LYS A 287 3.12 -0.65 10.33
CA LYS A 287 1.94 -0.81 11.20
C LYS A 287 1.08 0.46 11.29
N ALA A 288 1.40 1.51 10.53
CA ALA A 288 0.60 2.72 10.45
C ALA A 288 -0.83 2.43 9.93
N PRO A 289 -1.90 2.86 10.62
CA PRO A 289 -3.25 2.76 10.09
C PRO A 289 -3.39 3.57 8.79
N THR A 290 -4.09 3.00 7.82
CA THR A 290 -4.26 3.60 6.48
C THR A 290 -5.62 4.29 6.36
N ILE A 291 -5.59 5.53 5.90
CA ILE A 291 -6.75 6.27 5.37
C ILE A 291 -6.74 6.11 3.85
N ALA A 292 -7.88 5.78 3.24
CA ALA A 292 -8.04 5.70 1.80
C ALA A 292 -9.07 6.72 1.27
N PHE A 293 -8.90 7.15 0.01
CA PHE A 293 -9.78 8.09 -0.66
C PHE A 293 -10.45 7.47 -1.91
N SER A 294 -11.74 7.73 -2.12
CA SER A 294 -12.54 7.25 -3.25
C SER A 294 -13.15 8.41 -4.05
N ASN A 295 -12.75 8.54 -5.32
CA ASN A 295 -12.91 9.75 -6.12
C ASN A 295 -14.36 10.02 -6.58
N SER A 296 -14.65 11.27 -6.96
CA SER A 296 -15.81 11.55 -7.82
C SER A 296 -15.60 10.94 -9.22
N LEU A 297 -16.70 10.61 -9.90
CA LEU A 297 -16.66 10.37 -11.35
C LEU A 297 -16.03 11.59 -12.06
N LEU A 298 -15.33 11.35 -13.17
CA LEU A 298 -14.53 12.33 -13.92
C LEU A 298 -13.33 12.94 -13.17
N THR A 299 -12.98 12.49 -11.97
CA THR A 299 -11.81 13.00 -11.21
C THR A 299 -10.72 11.94 -11.01
N SER A 300 -9.51 12.38 -10.65
CA SER A 300 -8.35 11.51 -10.36
C SER A 300 -7.93 11.62 -8.89
N LEU A 301 -7.03 10.74 -8.46
CA LEU A 301 -6.43 10.69 -7.12
C LEU A 301 -5.80 12.02 -6.68
N HIS A 302 -5.51 12.91 -7.62
CA HIS A 302 -4.99 14.26 -7.41
C HIS A 302 -6.02 15.22 -6.81
N MET A 303 -7.34 14.99 -6.98
CA MET A 303 -8.36 15.87 -6.36
C MET A 303 -8.21 16.00 -4.83
N TRP A 304 -7.53 15.02 -4.22
CA TRP A 304 -7.26 14.94 -2.80
C TRP A 304 -5.91 15.51 -2.36
N ASP A 305 -5.06 16.02 -3.27
CA ASP A 305 -3.76 16.62 -2.92
C ASP A 305 -3.87 17.68 -1.80
N PRO A 306 -4.84 18.62 -1.80
CA PRO A 306 -5.00 19.59 -0.72
C PRO A 306 -5.31 18.96 0.64
N LEU A 307 -6.17 17.93 0.67
CA LEU A 307 -6.51 17.21 1.91
C LEU A 307 -5.35 16.33 2.39
N ALA A 308 -4.61 15.69 1.48
CA ALA A 308 -3.45 14.87 1.81
C ALA A 308 -2.35 15.70 2.52
N GLU A 309 -2.07 16.93 2.07
CA GLU A 309 -1.14 17.85 2.74
C GLU A 309 -1.65 18.37 4.09
N ILE A 310 -2.96 18.36 4.33
CA ILE A 310 -3.54 18.62 5.66
C ILE A 310 -3.35 17.41 6.56
N LEU A 311 -3.73 16.20 6.12
CA LEU A 311 -3.59 14.99 6.94
C LEU A 311 -2.13 14.70 7.28
N LYS A 312 -1.18 14.78 6.33
CA LYS A 312 0.26 14.58 6.61
C LYS A 312 0.83 15.57 7.65
N ARG A 313 0.24 16.77 7.77
CA ARG A 313 0.69 17.82 8.70
C ARG A 313 0.02 17.75 10.06
N GLU A 314 -1.31 17.60 10.08
CA GLU A 314 -2.10 17.61 11.31
C GLU A 314 -2.09 16.22 11.98
N ARG A 315 -2.11 15.15 11.18
CA ARG A 315 -2.25 13.73 11.58
C ARG A 315 -1.15 12.81 10.99
N PRO A 316 0.12 13.07 11.33
CA PRO A 316 1.28 12.34 10.80
C PRO A 316 1.37 10.87 11.23
N GLU A 317 0.46 10.37 12.06
CA GLU A 317 0.36 8.96 12.43
C GLU A 317 -0.28 8.07 11.35
N PHE A 318 -0.98 8.64 10.37
CA PHE A 318 -1.64 7.86 9.32
C PHE A 318 -0.81 7.72 8.05
N ARG A 319 -0.93 6.54 7.43
CA ARG A 319 -0.59 6.30 6.02
C ARG A 319 -1.80 6.69 5.16
N ILE A 320 -1.55 7.23 3.97
CA ILE A 320 -2.57 7.70 3.03
C ILE A 320 -2.46 6.89 1.74
N LEU A 321 -3.58 6.29 1.33
CA LEU A 321 -3.77 5.59 0.07
C LEU A 321 -4.73 6.41 -0.81
N ARG A 322 -4.33 6.68 -2.05
CA ARG A 322 -5.14 7.33 -3.06
C ARG A 322 -5.10 6.50 -4.33
N TYR A 323 -6.22 6.28 -5.00
CA TYR A 323 -6.26 5.48 -6.22
C TYR A 323 -7.16 6.13 -7.27
N ASP A 324 -6.90 5.84 -8.55
CA ASP A 324 -7.79 6.25 -9.63
C ASP A 324 -8.92 5.23 -9.77
N THR A 325 -10.17 5.68 -9.66
CA THR A 325 -11.35 4.82 -9.82
C THR A 325 -11.43 4.24 -11.23
N ARG A 326 -12.04 3.05 -11.35
CA ARG A 326 -12.44 2.44 -12.62
C ARG A 326 -13.02 3.49 -13.57
N GLY A 327 -12.53 3.48 -14.81
CA GLY A 327 -12.95 4.40 -15.85
C GLY A 327 -12.40 5.83 -15.77
N ARG A 328 -11.44 6.10 -14.87
CA ARG A 328 -10.55 7.27 -15.06
C ARG A 328 -9.63 7.09 -16.28
N HIS A 329 -9.16 5.86 -16.45
CA HIS A 329 -8.26 5.38 -17.50
C HIS A 329 -8.97 4.33 -18.36
N ALA A 330 -8.26 3.81 -19.37
CA ALA A 330 -8.73 2.76 -20.26
C ALA A 330 -9.35 1.55 -19.54
N VAL A 331 -10.35 0.93 -20.19
CA VAL A 331 -11.14 -0.18 -19.66
C VAL A 331 -10.42 -1.53 -19.76
N PRO A 332 -10.80 -2.54 -18.94
CA PRO A 332 -10.37 -3.91 -19.15
C PRO A 332 -10.85 -4.46 -20.50
N GLN A 333 -10.26 -5.57 -20.94
CA GLN A 333 -10.67 -6.29 -22.15
C GLN A 333 -10.92 -7.76 -21.83
N PRO A 334 -12.16 -8.28 -22.00
CA PRO A 334 -13.36 -7.58 -22.46
C PRO A 334 -13.84 -6.50 -21.47
N PRO A 335 -14.54 -5.44 -21.92
CA PRO A 335 -15.01 -4.37 -21.04
C PRO A 335 -16.03 -4.83 -20.01
N VAL A 336 -15.86 -4.38 -18.76
CA VAL A 336 -16.75 -4.68 -17.63
C VAL A 336 -17.42 -3.39 -17.17
N ALA A 337 -18.74 -3.31 -17.37
CA ALA A 337 -19.58 -2.19 -16.92
C ALA A 337 -19.46 -1.98 -15.41
N ALA A 338 -19.33 -0.72 -14.99
CA ALA A 338 -19.23 -0.39 -13.57
C ALA A 338 -20.60 -0.45 -12.88
N THR A 339 -20.59 -0.89 -11.63
CA THR A 339 -21.71 -0.83 -10.68
C THR A 339 -21.17 -0.36 -9.33
N VAL A 340 -22.02 0.16 -8.44
CA VAL A 340 -21.61 0.52 -7.07
C VAL A 340 -21.05 -0.69 -6.30
N ASP A 341 -21.50 -1.90 -6.64
CA ASP A 341 -20.97 -3.15 -6.09
C ASP A 341 -19.57 -3.50 -6.65
N ARG A 342 -19.31 -3.29 -7.96
CA ARG A 342 -17.96 -3.50 -8.54
C ARG A 342 -16.96 -2.44 -8.11
N LEU A 343 -17.37 -1.18 -7.96
CA LEU A 343 -16.51 -0.12 -7.43
C LEU A 343 -16.07 -0.39 -5.98
N ALA A 344 -16.90 -1.06 -5.17
CA ALA A 344 -16.51 -1.55 -3.85
C ALA A 344 -15.55 -2.76 -3.93
N ASP A 345 -15.70 -3.63 -4.94
CA ASP A 345 -14.77 -4.74 -5.17
C ASP A 345 -13.40 -4.28 -5.69
N ASP A 346 -13.36 -3.22 -6.50
CA ASP A 346 -12.13 -2.54 -6.91
C ASP A 346 -11.34 -2.02 -5.68
N ILE A 347 -12.02 -1.42 -4.69
CA ILE A 347 -11.38 -1.00 -3.42
C ILE A 347 -10.81 -2.22 -2.69
N ARG A 348 -11.60 -3.29 -2.52
CA ARG A 348 -11.15 -4.52 -1.85
C ARG A 348 -9.88 -5.06 -2.50
N GLU A 349 -9.85 -5.15 -3.83
CA GLU A 349 -8.70 -5.68 -4.58
C GLU A 349 -7.47 -4.77 -4.50
N VAL A 350 -7.63 -3.44 -4.44
CA VAL A 350 -6.53 -2.51 -4.12
C VAL A 350 -5.97 -2.77 -2.72
N LEU A 351 -6.84 -3.00 -1.72
CA LEU A 351 -6.39 -3.30 -0.35
C LEU A 351 -5.69 -4.66 -0.27
N ASP A 352 -6.20 -5.68 -0.96
CA ASP A 352 -5.63 -7.04 -0.98
C ASP A 352 -4.24 -7.05 -1.64
N ALA A 353 -4.11 -6.38 -2.79
CA ALA A 353 -2.84 -6.23 -3.49
C ALA A 353 -1.77 -5.50 -2.65
N LEU A 354 -2.19 -4.56 -1.80
CA LEU A 354 -1.35 -3.83 -0.84
C LEU A 354 -1.25 -4.50 0.55
N ARG A 355 -1.86 -5.67 0.75
CA ARG A 355 -1.93 -6.40 2.03
C ARG A 355 -2.51 -5.58 3.20
N ILE A 356 -3.43 -4.65 2.91
CA ILE A 356 -4.13 -3.84 3.91
C ILE A 356 -5.36 -4.61 4.40
N THR A 357 -5.21 -5.37 5.49
CA THR A 357 -6.29 -6.18 6.06
C THR A 357 -7.49 -5.34 6.48
N LYS A 358 -7.27 -4.16 7.06
CA LYS A 358 -8.35 -3.26 7.49
C LYS A 358 -7.96 -1.79 7.31
N LEU A 359 -8.81 -1.03 6.63
CA LEU A 359 -8.72 0.44 6.58
C LEU A 359 -9.17 1.04 7.91
N HIS A 360 -8.48 2.11 8.33
CA HIS A 360 -8.93 2.94 9.43
C HIS A 360 -10.10 3.82 8.97
N THR A 361 -9.90 4.65 7.95
CA THR A 361 -10.97 5.49 7.38
C THR A 361 -10.99 5.39 5.86
N LEU A 362 -12.19 5.28 5.28
CA LEU A 362 -12.44 5.48 3.85
C LEU A 362 -13.22 6.78 3.68
N ILE A 363 -12.66 7.74 2.94
CA ILE A 363 -13.32 9.01 2.60
C ILE A 363 -13.69 8.96 1.12
N GLY A 364 -14.95 9.20 0.77
CA GLY A 364 -15.37 9.25 -0.63
C GLY A 364 -16.37 10.36 -0.90
N VAL A 365 -16.40 10.84 -2.14
CA VAL A 365 -17.26 11.94 -2.59
C VAL A 365 -18.04 11.56 -3.85
N SER A 366 -19.31 11.97 -3.95
CA SER A 366 -20.14 11.71 -5.13
C SER A 366 -20.24 10.21 -5.45
N MET A 367 -19.80 9.76 -6.64
CA MET A 367 -19.66 8.34 -6.98
C MET A 367 -18.82 7.56 -5.95
N GLY A 368 -17.71 8.12 -5.49
CA GLY A 368 -16.89 7.56 -4.42
C GLY A 368 -17.58 7.59 -3.06
N GLY A 369 -18.50 8.53 -2.83
CA GLY A 369 -19.29 8.64 -1.59
C GLY A 369 -20.31 7.51 -1.47
N VAL A 370 -21.08 7.25 -2.53
CA VAL A 370 -22.00 6.10 -2.60
C VAL A 370 -21.23 4.77 -2.63
N THR A 371 -20.07 4.70 -3.29
CA THR A 371 -19.17 3.54 -3.24
C THR A 371 -18.65 3.28 -1.83
N THR A 372 -18.26 4.33 -1.10
CA THR A 372 -17.76 4.26 0.28
C THR A 372 -18.82 3.72 1.24
N LEU A 373 -20.07 4.19 1.10
CA LEU A 373 -21.21 3.64 1.85
C LEU A 373 -21.47 2.17 1.49
N ASN A 374 -21.42 1.80 0.21
CA ASN A 374 -21.62 0.40 -0.20
C ASN A 374 -20.50 -0.52 0.29
N PHE A 375 -19.24 -0.06 0.28
CA PHE A 375 -18.10 -0.79 0.86
C PHE A 375 -18.29 -1.01 2.37
N ALA A 376 -18.75 0.02 3.10
CA ALA A 376 -19.05 -0.07 4.53
C ALA A 376 -20.20 -1.03 4.88
N ILE A 377 -21.09 -1.32 3.92
CA ILE A 377 -22.18 -2.31 4.04
C ILE A 377 -21.70 -3.71 3.62
N LYS A 378 -20.95 -3.81 2.50
CA LYS A 378 -20.54 -5.07 1.86
C LYS A 378 -19.34 -5.74 2.53
N TYR A 379 -18.41 -4.93 3.08
CA TYR A 379 -17.15 -5.38 3.68
C TYR A 379 -16.90 -4.73 5.07
N PRO A 380 -17.83 -4.86 6.04
CA PRO A 380 -17.74 -4.22 7.36
C PRO A 380 -16.53 -4.68 8.20
N GLU A 381 -16.00 -5.87 7.92
CA GLU A 381 -14.75 -6.38 8.50
C GLU A 381 -13.52 -5.64 7.95
N ARG A 382 -13.54 -5.12 6.72
CA ARG A 382 -12.41 -4.41 6.07
C ARG A 382 -12.30 -2.92 6.40
N LEU A 383 -13.27 -2.34 7.13
CA LEU A 383 -13.29 -0.90 7.44
C LEU A 383 -13.57 -0.63 8.92
N GLN A 384 -12.86 0.31 9.56
CA GLN A 384 -13.18 0.75 10.93
C GLN A 384 -14.26 1.83 10.92
N GLN A 385 -14.18 2.83 10.03
CA GLN A 385 -15.19 3.88 9.86
C GLN A 385 -15.16 4.52 8.46
N PHE A 386 -16.17 5.31 8.11
CA PHE A 386 -16.23 6.00 6.82
C PHE A 386 -16.64 7.47 6.88
N ILE A 387 -16.32 8.21 5.82
CA ILE A 387 -16.83 9.56 5.56
C ILE A 387 -17.37 9.59 4.12
N ALA A 388 -18.69 9.73 3.97
CA ALA A 388 -19.34 9.79 2.66
C ALA A 388 -19.83 11.21 2.38
N CYS A 389 -19.38 11.77 1.25
CA CYS A 389 -19.52 13.18 0.92
C CYS A 389 -20.39 13.38 -0.33
N ASP A 390 -21.23 14.41 -0.34
CA ASP A 390 -21.85 14.99 -1.55
C ASP A 390 -22.47 13.96 -2.51
N PHE A 391 -23.26 13.02 -1.95
CA PHE A 391 -23.76 11.85 -2.68
C PHE A 391 -25.27 11.65 -2.52
N ASN A 392 -25.87 11.00 -3.52
CA ASN A 392 -27.23 10.46 -3.43
C ASN A 392 -27.15 8.96 -3.08
N PRO A 393 -27.98 8.43 -2.17
CA PRO A 393 -28.07 6.98 -1.92
C PRO A 393 -28.94 6.23 -2.94
N THR A 394 -29.54 6.95 -3.89
CA THR A 394 -30.38 6.42 -4.98
C THR A 394 -30.13 7.18 -6.27
N SER A 395 -30.03 6.47 -7.39
CA SER A 395 -30.25 7.06 -8.71
C SER A 395 -31.74 7.18 -9.02
N SER A 396 -32.07 7.92 -10.07
CA SER A 396 -33.41 8.03 -10.63
C SER A 396 -33.30 7.99 -12.15
N ALA A 397 -34.35 7.61 -12.87
CA ALA A 397 -34.33 7.56 -14.34
C ALA A 397 -33.89 8.90 -14.97
N ALA A 398 -34.24 10.03 -14.35
CA ALA A 398 -33.78 11.36 -14.79
C ALA A 398 -32.27 11.59 -14.55
N ASN A 399 -31.71 11.08 -13.44
CA ASN A 399 -30.26 11.10 -13.23
C ASN A 399 -29.54 10.15 -14.21
N THR A 400 -30.06 8.94 -14.40
CA THR A 400 -29.57 7.97 -15.40
C THR A 400 -29.55 8.58 -16.81
N GLN A 401 -30.61 9.25 -17.24
CA GLN A 401 -30.63 9.93 -18.53
C GLN A 401 -29.64 11.10 -18.58
N ALA A 402 -29.63 11.98 -17.58
CA ALA A 402 -28.69 13.11 -17.52
C ALA A 402 -27.22 12.67 -17.46
N TRP A 403 -26.92 11.42 -17.11
CA TRP A 403 -25.59 10.80 -17.22
C TRP A 403 -25.33 10.21 -18.61
N LYS A 404 -26.32 9.62 -19.29
CA LYS A 404 -26.22 9.22 -20.71
C LYS A 404 -25.96 10.42 -21.61
N ASP A 405 -26.67 11.53 -21.39
CA ASP A 405 -26.51 12.78 -22.14
C ASP A 405 -25.07 13.35 -22.00
N ARG A 406 -24.45 13.19 -20.82
CA ARG A 406 -23.05 13.59 -20.60
C ARG A 406 -22.06 12.66 -21.27
N THR A 407 -22.34 11.36 -21.37
CA THR A 407 -21.53 10.44 -22.17
C THR A 407 -21.60 10.81 -23.65
N ALA A 408 -22.79 11.04 -24.21
CA ALA A 408 -22.93 11.50 -25.59
C ALA A 408 -22.18 12.82 -25.85
N LEU A 409 -22.29 13.78 -24.92
CA LEU A 409 -21.51 15.03 -24.97
C LEU A 409 -19.99 14.80 -24.91
N ALA A 410 -19.49 13.83 -24.12
CA ALA A 410 -18.07 13.52 -24.09
C ALA A 410 -17.59 12.85 -25.39
N GLU A 411 -18.44 12.06 -26.06
CA GLU A 411 -18.14 11.39 -27.31
C GLU A 411 -18.16 12.32 -28.55
N GLU A 412 -18.74 13.53 -28.44
CA GLU A 412 -18.70 14.56 -29.50
C GLU A 412 -17.26 14.86 -29.99
N ASP A 413 -17.13 15.24 -31.27
CA ASP A 413 -15.89 15.64 -31.93
C ASP A 413 -14.72 14.64 -31.74
N ASN A 414 -15.03 13.34 -31.86
CA ASN A 414 -14.13 12.20 -31.61
C ASN A 414 -13.51 12.24 -30.20
N GLY A 415 -14.36 12.45 -29.18
CA GLY A 415 -13.95 12.48 -27.77
C GLY A 415 -13.54 13.86 -27.24
N LYS A 416 -13.45 14.89 -28.09
CA LYS A 416 -13.07 16.25 -27.67
C LYS A 416 -14.18 16.98 -26.92
N GLY A 417 -15.42 16.54 -27.03
CA GLY A 417 -16.55 17.05 -26.24
C GLY A 417 -16.34 16.92 -24.73
N ILE A 418 -15.37 16.09 -24.28
CA ILE A 418 -14.90 16.07 -22.88
C ILE A 418 -14.46 17.45 -22.37
N GLU A 419 -13.90 18.33 -23.22
CA GLU A 419 -13.49 19.69 -22.85
C GLU A 419 -14.69 20.59 -22.53
N LYS A 420 -15.74 20.49 -23.37
CA LYS A 420 -17.03 21.17 -23.22
C LYS A 420 -17.77 20.66 -21.98
N LEU A 421 -17.75 19.34 -21.74
CA LEU A 421 -18.29 18.72 -20.53
C LEU A 421 -17.52 19.16 -19.27
N ALA A 422 -16.19 19.29 -19.34
CA ALA A 422 -15.35 19.69 -18.21
C ALA A 422 -15.71 21.09 -17.70
N GLY A 423 -15.78 22.08 -18.59
CA GLY A 423 -16.16 23.45 -18.24
C GLY A 423 -17.54 23.52 -17.58
N GLN A 424 -18.54 22.89 -18.20
CA GLN A 424 -19.92 22.83 -17.66
C GLN A 424 -20.00 22.11 -16.31
N THR A 425 -19.23 21.03 -16.14
CA THR A 425 -19.23 20.21 -14.93
C THR A 425 -18.60 20.94 -13.76
N VAL A 426 -17.44 21.57 -13.94
CA VAL A 426 -16.75 22.31 -12.87
C VAL A 426 -17.50 23.59 -12.50
N GLN A 427 -18.06 24.31 -13.48
CA GLN A 427 -18.91 25.49 -13.21
C GLN A 427 -20.15 25.15 -12.36
N ARG A 428 -20.68 23.93 -12.48
CA ARG A 428 -21.80 23.43 -11.65
C ARG A 428 -21.34 22.90 -10.29
N TRP A 429 -20.15 22.32 -10.20
CA TRP A 429 -19.63 21.73 -8.96
C TRP A 429 -19.12 22.74 -7.96
N PHE A 430 -18.54 23.86 -8.40
CA PHE A 430 -17.93 24.85 -7.52
C PHE A 430 -18.84 26.05 -7.22
N HIS A 431 -18.70 26.58 -6.01
CA HIS A 431 -19.33 27.80 -5.55
C HIS A 431 -18.83 29.01 -6.37
N PRO A 432 -19.67 30.00 -6.74
CA PRO A 432 -19.27 31.11 -7.60
C PRO A 432 -18.15 32.02 -7.07
N SER A 433 -17.76 31.92 -5.79
CA SER A 433 -16.61 32.65 -5.23
C SER A 433 -15.26 31.90 -5.32
N THR A 434 -15.25 30.70 -5.90
CA THR A 434 -14.05 29.85 -5.92
C THR A 434 -13.02 30.37 -6.93
N ASN A 435 -11.75 30.33 -6.51
CA ASN A 435 -10.66 30.97 -7.24
C ASN A 435 -10.40 30.30 -8.60
N ALA A 436 -9.93 31.11 -9.56
CA ALA A 436 -9.75 30.68 -10.95
C ALA A 436 -8.72 29.57 -11.10
N GLU A 437 -7.72 29.51 -10.23
CA GLU A 437 -6.68 28.48 -10.21
C GLU A 437 -7.25 27.11 -9.81
N THR A 438 -8.09 27.03 -8.77
CA THR A 438 -8.80 25.82 -8.35
C THR A 438 -9.82 25.38 -9.40
N VAL A 439 -10.60 26.31 -9.98
CA VAL A 439 -11.49 26.04 -11.11
C VAL A 439 -10.72 25.41 -12.27
N LYS A 440 -9.66 26.09 -12.74
CA LYS A 440 -8.83 25.64 -13.85
C LYS A 440 -8.22 24.25 -13.59
N TRP A 441 -7.62 24.05 -12.42
CA TRP A 441 -6.99 22.78 -12.04
C TRP A 441 -7.98 21.61 -12.06
N MET A 442 -9.21 21.80 -11.55
CA MET A 442 -10.23 20.76 -11.63
C MET A 442 -10.73 20.55 -13.07
N THR A 443 -10.82 21.60 -13.89
CA THR A 443 -11.13 21.45 -15.32
C THR A 443 -10.05 20.66 -16.04
N GLU A 444 -8.76 20.92 -15.79
CA GLU A 444 -7.65 20.15 -16.37
C GLU A 444 -7.66 18.68 -15.92
N ILE A 445 -8.05 18.40 -14.66
CA ILE A 445 -8.32 17.03 -14.19
C ILE A 445 -9.46 16.39 -15.00
N VAL A 446 -10.58 17.07 -15.20
CA VAL A 446 -11.76 16.52 -15.90
C VAL A 446 -11.54 16.36 -17.41
N VAL A 447 -10.77 17.23 -18.05
CA VAL A 447 -10.36 17.08 -19.47
C VAL A 447 -9.56 15.78 -19.66
N ALA A 448 -8.66 15.46 -18.73
CA ALA A 448 -7.74 14.33 -18.85
C ALA A 448 -8.32 12.96 -18.42
N ASN A 449 -9.64 12.73 -18.57
CA ASN A 449 -10.23 11.39 -18.47
C ASN A 449 -10.11 10.65 -19.81
N ASP A 450 -9.99 9.33 -19.76
CA ASP A 450 -10.29 8.50 -20.91
C ASP A 450 -11.81 8.51 -21.19
N VAL A 451 -12.23 8.69 -22.44
CA VAL A 451 -13.65 8.85 -22.80
C VAL A 451 -14.39 7.50 -22.77
N GLU A 452 -13.72 6.40 -23.15
CA GLU A 452 -14.29 5.06 -23.01
C GLU A 452 -14.37 4.66 -21.53
N GLY A 453 -13.31 4.93 -20.76
CA GLY A 453 -13.31 4.81 -19.30
C GLY A 453 -14.48 5.57 -18.66
N PHE A 454 -14.69 6.83 -19.03
CA PHE A 454 -15.84 7.61 -18.54
C PHE A 454 -17.16 6.93 -18.90
N LYS A 455 -17.36 6.52 -20.15
CA LYS A 455 -18.56 5.80 -20.62
C LYS A 455 -18.89 4.55 -19.80
N TYR A 456 -17.89 3.71 -19.49
CA TYR A 456 -18.08 2.47 -18.73
C TYR A 456 -18.15 2.68 -17.20
N SER A 457 -17.58 3.75 -16.65
CA SER A 457 -17.72 4.09 -15.23
C SER A 457 -19.05 4.79 -14.91
N ASN A 458 -19.55 5.58 -15.87
CA ASN A 458 -20.83 6.28 -15.79
C ASN A 458 -22.03 5.34 -15.52
N THR A 459 -21.96 4.07 -15.95
CA THR A 459 -23.02 3.08 -15.68
C THR A 459 -23.19 2.77 -14.20
N ALA A 460 -22.17 3.00 -13.35
CA ALA A 460 -22.29 2.83 -11.91
C ALA A 460 -23.25 3.84 -11.26
N LEU A 461 -23.57 4.93 -11.96
CA LEU A 461 -24.54 5.94 -11.52
C LEU A 461 -25.95 5.72 -12.08
N TRP A 462 -26.18 4.63 -12.81
CA TRP A 462 -27.50 4.30 -13.37
C TRP A 462 -28.28 3.43 -12.36
N ASP A 463 -29.54 3.80 -12.14
CA ASP A 463 -30.62 2.98 -11.55
C ASP A 463 -30.33 2.21 -10.22
N TYR A 464 -29.32 2.60 -9.46
CA TYR A 464 -28.99 2.01 -8.15
C TYR A 464 -29.89 2.51 -7.00
N ASP A 465 -30.12 1.64 -6.01
CA ASP A 465 -30.70 2.01 -4.71
C ASP A 465 -29.94 1.31 -3.57
N LEU A 466 -29.39 2.11 -2.63
CA LEU A 466 -28.80 1.61 -1.39
C LEU A 466 -29.71 1.71 -0.17
N LYS A 467 -30.82 2.45 -0.20
CA LYS A 467 -31.68 2.71 0.98
C LYS A 467 -32.15 1.41 1.66
N PRO A 468 -32.57 0.34 0.96
CA PRO A 468 -32.90 -0.94 1.59
C PRO A 468 -31.70 -1.61 2.29
N LYS A 469 -30.47 -1.36 1.82
CA LYS A 469 -29.24 -1.91 2.40
C LYS A 469 -28.69 -1.08 3.58
N MET A 470 -28.98 0.22 3.67
CA MET A 470 -28.37 1.15 4.64
C MET A 470 -28.61 0.75 6.10
N GLY A 471 -29.79 0.20 6.44
CA GLY A 471 -30.11 -0.27 7.79
C GLY A 471 -29.24 -1.44 8.27
N GLY A 472 -28.59 -2.16 7.35
CA GLY A 472 -27.64 -3.23 7.67
C GLY A 472 -26.20 -2.75 7.95
N CYS A 473 -25.91 -1.45 7.83
CA CYS A 473 -24.54 -0.95 7.98
C CYS A 473 -24.07 -1.02 9.45
N LYS A 474 -23.01 -1.80 9.69
CA LYS A 474 -22.39 -1.99 11.02
C LYS A 474 -21.21 -1.06 11.27
N VAL A 475 -20.76 -0.33 10.24
CA VAL A 475 -19.58 0.54 10.28
C VAL A 475 -20.03 1.97 10.64
N PRO A 476 -19.41 2.63 11.63
CA PRO A 476 -19.68 4.03 11.96
C PRO A 476 -19.34 4.95 10.78
N GLY A 477 -20.19 5.95 10.54
CA GLY A 477 -20.09 6.83 9.37
C GLY A 477 -20.37 8.29 9.68
N LEU A 478 -19.62 9.18 9.03
CA LEU A 478 -19.92 10.60 8.93
C LEU A 478 -20.46 10.92 7.54
N PHE A 479 -21.52 11.74 7.45
CA PHE A 479 -21.92 12.37 6.20
C PHE A 479 -21.38 13.82 6.18
N VAL A 480 -20.82 14.24 5.04
CA VAL A 480 -20.33 15.61 4.83
C VAL A 480 -20.91 16.16 3.53
N VAL A 481 -21.23 17.45 3.47
CA VAL A 481 -21.81 18.06 2.26
C VAL A 481 -21.38 19.52 2.12
N GLY A 482 -21.16 19.99 0.90
CA GLY A 482 -21.06 21.40 0.58
C GLY A 482 -22.40 22.11 0.76
N GLU A 483 -22.40 23.26 1.44
CA GLU A 483 -23.58 24.09 1.69
C GLU A 483 -24.39 24.39 0.41
N GLU A 484 -23.71 24.57 -0.72
CA GLU A 484 -24.28 25.00 -1.99
C GLU A 484 -24.38 23.87 -3.03
N ASP A 485 -24.08 22.60 -2.67
CA ASP A 485 -24.14 21.52 -3.66
C ASP A 485 -25.57 21.29 -4.19
N ALA A 486 -25.68 21.26 -5.52
CA ALA A 486 -26.91 21.37 -6.28
C ALA A 486 -27.86 22.49 -5.77
N LYS A 487 -27.31 23.64 -5.37
CA LYS A 487 -28.02 24.78 -4.75
C LYS A 487 -28.68 24.41 -3.42
N GLY A 488 -27.90 23.74 -2.55
CA GLY A 488 -28.34 23.23 -1.25
C GLY A 488 -29.34 22.05 -1.33
N ALA A 489 -29.49 21.41 -2.50
CA ALA A 489 -30.38 20.26 -2.64
C ALA A 489 -29.76 18.98 -2.05
N LEU A 490 -28.45 18.74 -2.22
CA LEU A 490 -27.79 17.56 -1.65
C LEU A 490 -27.83 17.55 -0.12
N VAL A 491 -27.73 18.73 0.52
CA VAL A 491 -27.88 18.90 1.97
C VAL A 491 -29.18 18.25 2.46
N LYS A 492 -30.30 18.49 1.76
CA LYS A 492 -31.62 17.94 2.12
C LYS A 492 -31.71 16.43 1.90
N VAL A 493 -31.11 15.91 0.82
CA VAL A 493 -31.08 14.46 0.53
C VAL A 493 -30.27 13.73 1.60
N MET A 494 -29.08 14.23 1.92
CA MET A 494 -28.18 13.61 2.90
C MET A 494 -28.74 13.73 4.33
N ASP A 495 -29.41 14.84 4.67
CA ASP A 495 -30.09 14.99 5.97
C ASP A 495 -31.25 14.00 6.14
N ALA A 496 -32.09 13.84 5.11
CA ALA A 496 -33.18 12.87 5.12
C ALA A 496 -32.71 11.41 5.17
N CYS A 497 -31.55 11.10 4.58
CA CYS A 497 -31.05 9.72 4.49
C CYS A 497 -30.09 9.32 5.63
N LYS A 498 -29.54 10.26 6.41
CA LYS A 498 -28.62 9.94 7.53
C LYS A 498 -29.26 9.04 8.58
N GLY A 499 -30.58 9.14 8.77
CA GLY A 499 -31.35 8.32 9.71
C GLY A 499 -31.57 6.87 9.26
N LEU A 500 -31.19 6.50 8.03
CA LEU A 500 -31.31 5.14 7.50
C LEU A 500 -30.06 4.28 7.77
N LEU A 501 -28.98 4.85 8.33
CA LEU A 501 -27.69 4.17 8.47
C LEU A 501 -27.60 3.37 9.80
N GLY A 502 -27.79 2.06 9.73
CA GLY A 502 -27.69 1.17 10.90
C GLY A 502 -28.62 1.56 12.06
N ASP A 503 -28.30 1.10 13.27
CA ASP A 503 -29.14 1.34 14.46
C ASP A 503 -29.12 2.79 14.99
N ASN A 504 -28.15 3.61 14.55
CA ASN A 504 -27.84 4.91 15.19
C ASN A 504 -27.89 6.11 14.23
N GLY A 505 -27.98 5.87 12.92
CA GLY A 505 -27.81 6.90 11.89
C GLY A 505 -26.37 7.42 11.75
N ALA A 506 -26.19 8.41 10.88
CA ALA A 506 -24.99 9.22 10.75
C ALA A 506 -25.20 10.65 11.26
N GLU A 507 -24.13 11.31 11.71
CA GLU A 507 -24.11 12.77 11.78
C GLU A 507 -23.90 13.35 10.37
N LEU A 508 -24.55 14.49 10.09
CA LEU A 508 -24.28 15.31 8.90
C LEU A 508 -23.52 16.57 9.29
N LYS A 509 -22.43 16.87 8.58
CA LYS A 509 -21.71 18.16 8.66
C LYS A 509 -21.84 18.91 7.34
N ILE A 510 -22.02 20.22 7.42
CA ILE A 510 -22.05 21.11 6.27
C ILE A 510 -20.73 21.88 6.21
N VAL A 511 -20.12 21.95 5.03
CA VAL A 511 -18.95 22.78 4.74
C VAL A 511 -19.45 24.08 4.10
N PRO A 512 -19.29 25.24 4.77
CA PRO A 512 -19.83 26.49 4.28
C PRO A 512 -19.07 27.01 3.06
N GLN A 513 -19.77 27.73 2.19
CA GLN A 513 -19.26 28.33 0.95
C GLN A 513 -18.51 27.32 0.05
N ALA A 514 -19.06 26.10 -0.06
CA ALA A 514 -18.55 25.04 -0.92
C ALA A 514 -19.72 24.31 -1.62
N GLY A 515 -19.46 23.85 -2.84
CA GLY A 515 -20.31 22.95 -3.61
C GLY A 515 -19.83 21.50 -3.52
N HIS A 516 -19.89 20.78 -4.64
CA HIS A 516 -19.86 19.31 -4.74
C HIS A 516 -18.56 18.62 -4.34
N LEU A 517 -17.41 19.32 -4.36
CA LEU A 517 -16.11 18.75 -3.98
C LEU A 517 -15.46 19.59 -2.85
N PRO A 518 -16.06 19.66 -1.65
CA PRO A 518 -15.65 20.57 -0.59
C PRO A 518 -14.22 20.32 -0.09
N MET A 519 -13.69 19.10 -0.25
CA MET A 519 -12.29 18.73 0.03
C MET A 519 -11.25 19.32 -0.94
N ALA A 520 -11.67 19.67 -2.16
CA ALA A 520 -10.81 20.28 -3.18
C ALA A 520 -10.95 21.81 -3.19
N GLU A 521 -12.17 22.29 -2.92
CA GLU A 521 -12.57 23.70 -2.96
C GLU A 521 -12.32 24.44 -1.64
N ASN A 522 -12.80 23.89 -0.52
CA ASN A 522 -12.60 24.42 0.83
C ASN A 522 -11.95 23.37 1.76
N PRO A 523 -10.73 22.87 1.44
CA PRO A 523 -10.06 21.81 2.21
C PRO A 523 -9.92 22.11 3.71
N GLN A 524 -9.82 23.39 4.09
CA GLN A 524 -9.72 23.82 5.48
C GLN A 524 -11.08 23.80 6.20
N GLY A 525 -12.18 24.13 5.51
CA GLY A 525 -13.54 23.96 6.00
C GLY A 525 -13.92 22.48 6.10
N PHE A 526 -13.57 21.68 5.10
CA PHE A 526 -13.74 20.22 5.11
C PHE A 526 -12.98 19.58 6.28
N TRP A 527 -11.71 19.94 6.46
CA TRP A 527 -10.94 19.51 7.65
C TRP A 527 -11.58 19.99 8.96
N ALA A 528 -12.10 21.22 9.02
CA ALA A 528 -12.79 21.72 10.21
C ALA A 528 -14.07 20.95 10.55
N ALA A 529 -14.81 20.46 9.55
CA ALA A 529 -16.01 19.64 9.74
C ALA A 529 -15.70 18.25 10.35
N MET A 530 -14.58 17.63 9.94
CA MET A 530 -14.20 16.27 10.35
C MET A 530 -13.30 16.19 11.59
N LYS A 531 -12.37 17.15 11.80
CA LYS A 531 -11.24 17.03 12.78
C LYS A 531 -11.64 16.81 14.25
N ASP A 532 -12.78 17.35 14.69
CA ASP A 532 -13.14 17.45 16.12
C ASP A 532 -13.95 16.24 16.61
N LEU A 533 -14.22 15.26 15.73
CA LEU A 533 -14.94 14.02 16.04
C LEU A 533 -13.99 12.99 16.66
N PRO A 534 -14.03 12.73 17.99
CA PRO A 534 -12.98 11.95 18.66
C PRO A 534 -12.93 10.49 18.17
N GLU A 535 -14.08 9.95 17.77
CA GLU A 535 -14.25 8.60 17.27
C GLU A 535 -13.58 8.41 15.90
N LEU A 536 -13.66 9.39 15.00
CA LEU A 536 -12.94 9.36 13.71
C LEU A 536 -11.42 9.32 13.86
N TRP A 537 -10.91 9.62 15.05
CA TRP A 537 -9.53 10.05 15.24
C TRP A 537 -8.81 9.37 16.38
N ALA A 538 -9.48 8.49 17.13
CA ALA A 538 -8.87 7.57 18.06
C ALA A 538 -8.07 6.49 17.29
N MET A 539 -6.96 6.05 17.89
CA MET A 539 -6.24 4.85 17.44
C MET A 539 -6.83 3.58 18.05
N ASP A 540 -7.40 3.69 19.26
CA ASP A 540 -8.07 2.60 19.98
C ASP A 540 -9.60 2.78 20.02
N TRP A 541 -10.30 2.29 18.98
CA TRP A 541 -11.76 2.29 18.94
C TRP A 541 -12.39 1.43 20.05
N VAL A 542 -11.72 0.32 20.42
CA VAL A 542 -12.18 -0.63 21.46
C VAL A 542 -12.22 0.02 22.84
N ALA A 543 -11.20 0.79 23.20
CA ALA A 543 -11.10 1.45 24.51
C ALA A 543 -12.17 2.55 24.70
N PHE A 544 -12.63 3.18 23.62
CA PHE A 544 -13.66 4.22 23.67
C PHE A 544 -15.07 3.64 23.92
N ARG A 545 -15.39 2.46 23.37
CA ARG A 545 -16.72 1.82 23.51
C ARG A 545 -17.10 1.51 24.96
N LEU A 546 -16.12 1.39 25.85
CA LEU A 546 -16.29 1.21 27.30
C LEU A 546 -16.67 2.51 28.05
N ARG A 547 -16.73 3.67 27.38
CA ARG A 547 -17.11 4.98 27.96
C ARG A 547 -18.48 5.46 27.50
N ARG A 548 -19.49 4.58 27.54
CA ARG A 548 -20.90 4.99 27.39
C ARG A 548 -21.36 5.80 28.62
N PRO A 549 -22.17 6.87 28.46
CA PRO A 549 -22.97 7.42 29.56
C PRO A 549 -23.96 6.36 30.08
N PRO A 550 -24.43 6.46 31.34
CA PRO A 550 -25.48 5.57 31.85
C PRO A 550 -26.77 5.76 31.05
N ALA A 551 -27.50 4.66 30.84
CA ALA A 551 -28.76 4.66 30.09
C ALA A 551 -29.85 5.51 30.77
N ARG A 552 -30.73 6.12 29.97
CA ARG A 552 -31.90 6.87 30.48
C ARG A 552 -32.90 5.89 31.13
N SER A 553 -33.10 6.01 32.43
CA SER A 553 -34.15 5.29 33.16
C SER A 553 -35.55 5.86 32.86
N PRO A 554 -36.60 5.03 32.74
CA PRO A 554 -37.96 5.51 32.48
C PRO A 554 -38.62 6.17 33.71
N LYS A 555 -39.35 7.26 33.43
CA LYS A 555 -40.44 7.89 34.22
C LYS A 555 -40.39 7.82 35.77
N GLY A 556 -40.02 8.94 36.37
CA GLY A 556 -40.88 9.63 37.35
C GLY A 556 -40.89 9.15 38.82
N ARG A 557 -40.17 9.89 39.67
CA ARG A 557 -40.67 10.31 41.00
C ARG A 557 -39.97 11.59 41.47
N ARG A 558 -40.62 12.33 42.37
CA ARG A 558 -40.28 13.70 42.79
C ARG A 558 -39.80 13.70 44.24
N TRP A 559 -38.56 14.13 44.50
CA TRP A 559 -38.03 14.42 45.86
C TRP A 559 -37.05 15.60 45.84
N GLN A 560 -36.87 16.24 46.99
CA GLN A 560 -36.11 17.50 47.16
C GLN A 560 -34.79 17.30 47.93
N ALA A 561 -33.91 18.30 47.79
CA ALA A 561 -32.78 18.68 48.67
C ALA A 561 -31.61 17.69 48.83
N GLY A 562 -30.37 18.22 48.87
CA GLY A 562 -29.16 17.41 49.10
C GLY A 562 -27.82 18.01 48.65
N CYS A 563 -27.51 19.27 48.96
CA CYS A 563 -26.22 19.87 48.55
C CYS A 563 -25.02 19.39 49.38
N ARG A 564 -24.08 18.65 48.78
CA ARG A 564 -22.63 18.67 49.15
C ARG A 564 -21.74 18.50 47.91
N PRO A 565 -20.65 19.29 47.75
CA PRO A 565 -19.76 19.19 46.59
C PRO A 565 -18.64 18.15 46.79
N THR A 566 -18.46 17.24 45.83
CA THR A 566 -17.30 16.33 45.78
C THR A 566 -16.09 16.98 45.09
N ARG A 567 -14.88 16.60 45.51
CA ARG A 567 -13.64 17.31 45.18
C ARG A 567 -13.17 17.05 43.74
N ARG A 568 -12.80 18.10 43.01
CA ARG A 568 -12.03 17.99 41.75
C ARG A 568 -10.65 17.38 42.03
N VAL A 569 -10.39 16.18 41.54
CA VAL A 569 -9.02 15.61 41.49
C VAL A 569 -8.27 16.24 40.32
N VAL A 570 -7.26 17.07 40.60
CA VAL A 570 -6.44 17.73 39.58
C VAL A 570 -5.16 16.94 39.32
N ILE A 571 -5.20 16.07 38.30
CA ILE A 571 -4.02 15.33 37.83
C ILE A 571 -3.04 16.29 37.14
N LYS A 572 -1.90 16.57 37.79
CA LYS A 572 -0.84 17.45 37.24
C LYS A 572 0.21 16.62 36.49
N TYR A 573 0.22 16.68 35.16
CA TYR A 573 1.26 16.08 34.32
C TYR A 573 2.58 16.89 34.37
N PRO A 574 3.72 16.34 34.86
CA PRO A 574 4.95 17.13 35.06
C PRO A 574 5.65 17.61 33.78
N LEU A 575 5.44 16.92 32.65
CA LEU A 575 6.25 17.04 31.42
C LEU A 575 6.11 18.37 30.66
N TYR A 576 5.11 19.20 30.96
CA TYR A 576 4.82 20.42 30.18
C TYR A 576 5.68 21.64 30.60
N GLU A 577 5.87 21.85 31.90
CA GLU A 577 6.67 22.99 32.41
C GLU A 577 8.18 22.84 32.15
N GLU A 578 8.66 21.60 32.15
CA GLU A 578 10.00 21.22 31.68
C GLU A 578 10.26 21.72 30.23
N LYS A 579 9.33 21.41 29.30
CA LYS A 579 9.41 21.86 27.89
C LYS A 579 9.35 23.39 27.77
N LYS A 580 8.54 24.10 28.60
CA LYS A 580 8.53 25.57 28.69
C LYS A 580 9.87 26.15 29.19
N LYS A 581 10.43 25.62 30.29
CA LYS A 581 11.74 26.04 30.86
C LYS A 581 12.87 25.84 29.83
N LYS A 582 12.90 24.70 29.12
CA LYS A 582 13.86 24.40 28.05
C LYS A 582 13.68 25.35 26.83
N LYS A 583 12.45 25.67 26.38
CA LYS A 583 12.19 26.71 25.35
C LYS A 583 12.66 28.12 25.79
N LYS A 584 12.40 28.54 27.05
CA LYS A 584 12.89 29.83 27.60
C LYS A 584 14.44 29.92 27.62
N LYS A 585 15.15 28.85 28.03
CA LYS A 585 16.63 28.79 27.96
C LYS A 585 17.16 28.91 26.51
N LYS A 586 16.57 28.20 25.52
CA LYS A 586 16.96 28.34 24.09
C LYS A 586 16.73 29.77 23.56
N LYS A 587 15.60 30.44 23.86
CA LYS A 587 15.36 31.85 23.47
C LYS A 587 16.39 32.82 24.09
N LYS A 588 16.77 32.67 25.38
CA LYS A 588 17.85 33.49 26.00
C LYS A 588 19.22 33.28 25.32
N LYS A 589 19.62 32.04 24.98
CA LYS A 589 20.88 31.77 24.23
C LYS A 589 20.87 32.43 22.82
N LYS A 590 19.77 32.36 22.04
CA LYS A 590 19.67 33.07 20.74
C LYS A 590 19.80 34.61 20.88
N LYS A 591 19.16 35.25 21.89
CA LYS A 591 19.33 36.71 22.12
C LYS A 591 20.80 37.08 22.48
N LYS A 592 21.51 36.30 23.32
CA LYS A 592 22.95 36.56 23.59
C LYS A 592 23.83 36.43 22.34
N LYS A 593 23.62 35.42 21.47
CA LYS A 593 24.38 35.31 20.18
C LYS A 593 24.11 36.50 19.24
N LYS A 594 22.87 36.99 19.09
CA LYS A 594 22.59 38.21 18.29
C LYS A 594 23.27 39.47 18.85
N LYS A 595 23.30 39.69 20.18
CA LYS A 595 24.05 40.83 20.77
C LYS A 595 25.57 40.74 20.53
N LYS A 596 26.20 39.55 20.62
CA LYS A 596 27.64 39.39 20.26
C LYS A 596 27.91 39.70 18.77
N LYS A 597 27.08 39.24 17.83
CA LYS A 597 27.25 39.60 16.39
C LYS A 597 27.11 41.13 16.14
N LYS A 598 26.15 41.83 16.78
CA LYS A 598 26.06 43.30 16.64
C LYS A 598 27.26 44.05 17.25
N LYS A 599 27.90 43.57 18.33
CA LYS A 599 29.14 44.20 18.84
C LYS A 599 30.36 43.98 17.93
N LYS A 600 30.49 42.84 17.23
CA LYS A 600 31.60 42.64 16.26
C LYS A 600 31.50 43.51 15.00
N LYS A 601 30.30 43.91 14.56
CA LYS A 601 30.10 44.82 13.40
C LYS A 601 30.30 46.33 13.70
N LYS A 602 30.89 46.70 14.85
CA LYS A 602 31.18 48.10 15.24
C LYS A 602 32.65 48.38 15.56
N LYS A 603 33.59 47.55 15.04
CA LYS A 603 35.05 47.78 15.16
C LYS A 603 35.81 47.30 13.91
N THR A 604 35.84 48.17 12.89
CA THR A 604 36.83 48.19 11.79
C THR A 604 36.82 49.59 11.17
N PRO A 605 37.97 50.27 10.95
CA PRO A 605 38.05 51.54 10.22
C PRO A 605 38.08 51.34 8.69
N SER A 606 38.16 52.45 7.94
CA SER A 606 38.10 52.50 6.48
C SER A 606 39.35 53.16 5.85
N LEU A 607 39.93 52.49 4.85
CA LEU A 607 40.87 52.96 3.81
C LEU A 607 40.62 52.04 2.58
N GLY A 608 40.82 52.41 1.31
CA GLY A 608 41.16 53.69 0.68
C GLY A 608 41.81 53.45 -0.70
N THR A 609 41.36 54.13 -1.77
CA THR A 609 41.97 54.19 -3.14
C THR A 609 42.13 52.81 -3.86
N GLU A 610 42.83 52.61 -5.00
CA GLU A 610 42.68 53.04 -6.43
C GLU A 610 43.45 52.01 -7.32
N ASP A 611 43.39 51.89 -8.66
CA ASP A 611 42.44 52.24 -9.75
C ASP A 611 42.83 51.41 -11.04
N SER A 612 42.13 51.58 -12.16
CA SER A 612 42.66 51.76 -13.54
C SER A 612 42.23 50.79 -14.66
N PHE A 613 41.51 51.39 -15.63
CA PHE A 613 41.71 51.33 -17.10
C PHE A 613 41.38 50.11 -18.03
N LYS A 614 40.77 50.50 -19.17
CA LYS A 614 40.85 49.96 -20.58
C LYS A 614 40.13 48.67 -21.05
N LYS A 615 38.97 48.92 -21.69
CA LYS A 615 38.59 48.65 -23.11
C LYS A 615 38.93 47.29 -23.81
N ARG A 616 37.84 46.63 -24.24
CA ARG A 616 37.57 45.86 -25.50
C ARG A 616 38.54 46.10 -26.69
N PRO A 617 38.77 45.10 -27.58
CA PRO A 617 37.87 44.87 -28.75
C PRO A 617 37.67 43.41 -29.23
N SER A 618 36.85 43.25 -30.28
CA SER A 618 36.40 42.00 -30.92
C SER A 618 37.14 41.64 -32.23
N LYS A 619 37.06 40.38 -32.70
CA LYS A 619 37.23 40.01 -34.13
C LYS A 619 36.35 38.82 -34.56
N ARG A 620 36.45 38.39 -35.82
CA ARG A 620 35.37 37.75 -36.63
C ARG A 620 35.95 36.72 -37.63
N HIS A 621 35.09 35.96 -38.33
CA HIS A 621 35.36 35.03 -39.48
C HIS A 621 35.73 33.56 -39.10
N SER A 622 35.52 32.52 -39.95
CA SER A 622 34.99 32.39 -41.34
C SER A 622 34.17 31.09 -41.58
N LYS A 623 33.52 30.96 -42.76
CA LYS A 623 32.69 29.81 -43.21
C LYS A 623 33.46 28.78 -44.06
N LYS A 624 33.05 27.49 -44.04
CA LYS A 624 33.09 26.46 -45.12
C LYS A 624 32.46 25.16 -44.56
N LYS A 625 31.84 24.23 -45.31
CA LYS A 625 31.16 24.24 -46.64
C LYS A 625 30.16 23.04 -46.66
N ARG A 626 29.13 23.04 -47.52
CA ARG A 626 28.16 21.92 -47.68
C ARG A 626 28.77 20.71 -48.42
N TYR A 627 28.24 19.51 -48.17
CA TYR A 627 27.94 18.50 -49.22
C TYR A 627 26.73 17.64 -48.82
N SER A 628 26.11 16.98 -49.80
CA SER A 628 24.96 16.07 -49.62
C SER A 628 24.80 15.13 -50.83
N LYS A 629 24.51 13.84 -50.62
CA LYS A 629 23.77 12.99 -51.59
C LYS A 629 23.35 11.63 -51.00
N LYS A 630 22.03 11.37 -51.08
CA LYS A 630 21.34 10.14 -51.49
C LYS A 630 21.94 8.73 -51.23
N THR A 631 21.17 7.94 -50.45
CA THR A 631 20.67 6.56 -50.73
C THR A 631 21.61 5.41 -51.11
N VAL A 632 21.51 4.28 -50.41
CA VAL A 632 20.92 2.98 -50.85
C VAL A 632 21.28 1.89 -49.82
N GLY A 633 20.46 0.83 -49.69
CA GLY A 633 20.97 -0.50 -49.36
C GLY A 633 20.52 -1.10 -48.02
N SER A 634 19.80 -2.21 -48.13
CA SER A 634 19.58 -3.21 -47.08
C SER A 634 20.84 -4.00 -46.74
N SER A 635 20.98 -4.36 -45.45
CA SER A 635 21.21 -5.73 -44.95
C SER A 635 20.87 -5.75 -43.46
#